data_AF-A0A2T9Z616-F1
#
_entry.id   AF-A0A2T9Z616-F1
#
_cell.length_a   1.000
_cell.length_b   1.000
_cell.length_c   1.000
_cell.angle_alpha   90.00
_cell.angle_beta   90.00
_cell.angle_gamma   90.00
#
_symmetry.space_group_name_H-M   'P 1'
#
loop_
_entity.id
_entity.type
_entity.pdbx_description
1 polymer ?
#
loop_
_entity_poly.entity_id
_entity_poly.type
_entity_poly.pdbx_seq_one_letter_code
_entity_poly.pdbx_strand_id
1 'polypeptide(L)'
;MFGKIKSILGLLNLFAIPIVYSAEHKIFGAIGRSPGLEDGKVQVLIILDGVTLENKLYRLQKTSPCTNNCTYVIVYDNGKLLRFNSGGVEYDHSGQIYNIGYFHTEFDEKKCTGIQDCDDFMLKFETTFSTLNEK
;
A
#
# COMPACT_ATOMS: atom_id res chain seq x y z
N MET A 1 73.32 -16.33 -9.43
CA MET A 1 72.80 -16.98 -8.21
C MET A 1 71.46 -16.30 -7.89
N PHE A 2 70.34 -16.97 -8.13
CA PHE A 2 68.99 -16.39 -8.11
C PHE A 2 68.54 -16.04 -6.68
N GLY A 3 68.13 -14.78 -6.47
CA GLY A 3 67.59 -14.28 -5.21
C GLY A 3 66.23 -14.88 -4.87
N LYS A 4 66.05 -15.29 -3.61
CA LYS A 4 64.80 -15.85 -3.08
C LYS A 4 63.86 -14.71 -2.67
N ILE A 5 62.83 -14.44 -3.47
CA ILE A 5 61.67 -13.64 -3.03
C ILE A 5 60.73 -14.60 -2.31
N LYS A 6 60.56 -14.43 -0.99
CA LYS A 6 59.53 -15.14 -0.21
C LYS A 6 58.22 -14.36 -0.33
N SER A 7 57.31 -14.82 -1.18
CA SER A 7 55.94 -14.28 -1.22
C SER A 7 55.23 -14.57 0.09
N ILE A 8 54.84 -13.50 0.80
CA ILE A 8 53.92 -13.57 1.93
C ILE A 8 52.53 -13.80 1.33
N LEU A 9 51.95 -14.97 1.63
CA LEU A 9 50.61 -15.35 1.22
C LEU A 9 49.60 -14.54 2.04
N GLY A 10 49.25 -13.35 1.55
CA GLY A 10 48.21 -12.51 2.15
C GLY A 10 46.84 -13.16 1.96
N LEU A 11 46.20 -13.54 3.07
CA LEU A 11 44.83 -14.07 3.09
C LEU A 11 43.88 -12.95 2.64
N LEU A 12 43.37 -13.02 1.40
CA LEU A 12 42.29 -12.15 0.94
C LEU A 12 41.00 -12.64 1.60
N ASN A 13 40.60 -11.99 2.69
CA ASN A 13 39.23 -12.09 3.19
C ASN A 13 38.29 -11.50 2.12
N LEU A 14 37.70 -12.37 1.31
CA LEU A 14 36.60 -12.01 0.43
C LEU A 14 35.39 -11.71 1.32
N PHE A 15 35.13 -10.44 1.57
CA PHE A 15 33.84 -10.02 2.09
C PHE A 15 32.82 -10.30 0.97
N ALA A 16 32.02 -11.34 1.14
CA ALA A 16 30.83 -11.55 0.33
C ALA A 16 29.84 -10.45 0.71
N ILE A 17 29.78 -9.38 -0.08
CA ILE A 17 28.74 -8.37 0.05
C ILE A 17 27.49 -8.99 -0.59
N PRO A 18 26.42 -9.29 0.16
CA PRO A 18 25.19 -9.74 -0.46
C PRO A 18 24.70 -8.64 -1.39
N ILE A 19 24.46 -9.00 -2.66
CA ILE A 19 23.89 -8.09 -3.65
C ILE A 19 22.41 -7.95 -3.28
N VAL A 20 22.05 -6.87 -2.59
CA VAL A 20 20.66 -6.54 -2.30
C VAL A 20 20.08 -5.88 -3.55
N TYR A 21 19.10 -6.53 -4.18
CA TYR A 21 18.38 -5.95 -5.32
C TYR A 21 17.12 -5.24 -4.83
N SER A 22 16.94 -4.00 -5.28
CA SER A 22 15.74 -3.20 -5.01
C SER A 22 14.81 -3.28 -6.21
N ALA A 23 13.60 -3.80 -6.02
CA ALA A 23 12.54 -3.73 -7.03
C ALA A 23 11.65 -2.52 -6.74
N GLU A 24 11.48 -1.64 -7.72
CA GLU A 24 10.56 -0.51 -7.61
C GLU A 24 9.17 -0.92 -8.08
N HIS A 25 8.15 -0.56 -7.29
CA HIS A 25 6.75 -0.85 -7.53
C HIS A 25 5.94 0.44 -7.52
N LYS A 26 4.89 0.46 -8.35
CA LYS A 26 3.94 1.56 -8.42
C LYS A 26 2.54 1.05 -8.09
N ILE A 27 1.93 1.63 -7.05
CA ILE A 27 0.54 1.37 -6.69
C ILE A 27 -0.33 2.57 -7.03
N PHE A 28 -1.49 2.28 -7.60
CA PHE A 28 -2.61 3.20 -7.75
C PHE A 28 -3.86 2.56 -7.15
N GLY A 29 -4.72 3.36 -6.54
CA GLY A 29 -6.03 2.86 -6.13
C GLY A 29 -7.07 3.95 -5.94
N ALA A 30 -8.32 3.48 -5.85
CA ALA A 30 -9.48 4.31 -5.60
C ALA A 30 -10.45 3.60 -4.66
N ILE A 31 -11.01 4.34 -3.72
CA ILE A 31 -12.08 3.89 -2.84
C ILE A 31 -13.24 4.87 -3.01
N GLY A 32 -14.37 4.38 -3.49
CA GLY A 32 -15.50 5.24 -3.81
C GLY A 32 -16.83 4.68 -3.37
N ARG A 33 -17.76 5.57 -3.04
CA ARG A 33 -19.18 5.29 -2.90
C ARG A 33 -19.92 6.27 -3.79
N SER A 34 -20.97 5.82 -4.45
CA SER A 34 -21.82 6.71 -5.24
C SER A 34 -23.30 6.34 -5.04
N PRO A 35 -24.22 7.30 -5.22
CA PRO A 35 -25.65 7.04 -5.15
C PRO A 35 -26.06 5.96 -6.15
N GLY A 36 -26.79 4.94 -5.68
CA GLY A 36 -27.22 3.81 -6.50
C GLY A 36 -26.26 2.60 -6.50
N LEU A 37 -25.09 2.70 -5.86
CA LEU A 37 -24.35 1.51 -5.45
C LEU A 37 -25.10 0.76 -4.34
N GLU A 38 -24.81 -0.53 -4.17
CA GLU A 38 -25.35 -1.32 -3.06
C GLU A 38 -25.09 -0.64 -1.70
N ASP A 39 -26.15 -0.52 -0.90
CA ASP A 39 -26.14 0.24 0.35
C ASP A 39 -25.07 -0.26 1.34
N GLY A 40 -24.37 0.69 1.96
CA GLY A 40 -23.28 0.43 2.90
C GLY A 40 -22.01 -0.17 2.27
N LYS A 41 -21.93 -0.33 0.95
CA LYS A 41 -20.71 -0.78 0.25
C LYS A 41 -19.91 0.38 -0.31
N VAL A 42 -18.66 0.08 -0.64
CA VAL A 42 -17.73 0.93 -1.39
C VAL A 42 -17.13 0.11 -2.51
N GLN A 43 -16.90 0.74 -3.65
CA GLN A 43 -16.05 0.18 -4.70
C GLN A 43 -14.59 0.40 -4.33
N VAL A 44 -13.79 -0.65 -4.49
CA VAL A 44 -12.36 -0.64 -4.23
C VAL A 44 -11.66 -1.08 -5.50
N LEU A 45 -10.78 -0.21 -6.00
CA LEU A 45 -9.89 -0.47 -7.12
C LEU A 45 -8.44 -0.41 -6.61
N ILE A 46 -7.66 -1.45 -6.87
CA ILE A 46 -6.22 -1.50 -6.58
C ILE A 46 -5.50 -2.00 -7.82
N ILE A 47 -4.52 -1.23 -8.27
CA ILE A 47 -3.66 -1.54 -9.41
C ILE A 47 -2.21 -1.48 -8.91
N LEU A 48 -1.46 -2.56 -9.09
CA LEU A 48 -0.04 -2.65 -8.78
C LEU A 48 0.74 -2.96 -10.05
N ASP A 49 1.73 -2.14 -10.38
CA ASP A 49 2.58 -2.30 -11.57
C ASP A 49 1.77 -2.46 -12.87
N GLY A 50 0.63 -1.74 -12.96
CA GLY A 50 -0.29 -1.80 -14.10
C GLY A 50 -1.25 -3.01 -14.10
N VAL A 51 -1.15 -3.91 -13.12
CA VAL A 51 -2.02 -5.08 -12.96
C VAL A 51 -3.13 -4.76 -11.95
N THR A 52 -4.39 -4.92 -12.37
CA THR A 52 -5.53 -4.80 -11.45
C THR A 52 -5.56 -5.97 -10.48
N LEU A 53 -5.28 -5.69 -9.21
CA LEU A 53 -5.36 -6.66 -8.12
C LEU A 53 -6.79 -6.78 -7.58
N GLU A 54 -7.48 -5.64 -7.47
CA GLU A 54 -8.87 -5.61 -7.00
C GLU A 54 -9.70 -4.60 -7.78
N ASN A 55 -10.96 -4.96 -8.05
CA ASN A 55 -12.01 -4.10 -8.59
C ASN A 55 -13.37 -4.68 -8.20
N LYS A 56 -13.79 -4.47 -6.94
CA LYS A 56 -14.99 -5.09 -6.35
C LYS A 56 -15.67 -4.19 -5.33
N LEU A 57 -16.90 -4.55 -4.98
CA LEU A 57 -17.65 -3.91 -3.89
C LEU A 57 -17.38 -4.59 -2.56
N TYR A 58 -17.07 -3.80 -1.54
CA TYR A 58 -16.84 -4.26 -0.17
C TYR A 58 -17.76 -3.53 0.79
N ARG A 59 -18.23 -4.26 1.79
CA ARG A 59 -18.96 -3.65 2.91
C ARG A 59 -17.97 -3.01 3.87
N LEU A 60 -18.21 -1.77 4.26
CA LEU A 60 -17.35 -1.08 5.22
C LEU A 60 -17.42 -1.74 6.60
N GLN A 61 -16.25 -2.03 7.16
CA GLN A 61 -16.12 -2.50 8.54
C GLN A 61 -15.26 -1.51 9.32
N LYS A 62 -15.78 -1.02 10.45
CA LYS A 62 -15.02 -0.15 11.35
C LYS A 62 -14.06 -0.99 12.20
N THR A 63 -12.84 -0.52 12.43
CA THR A 63 -11.88 -1.20 13.33
C THR A 63 -12.30 -1.12 14.80
N SER A 64 -13.06 -0.09 15.17
CA SER A 64 -13.49 0.18 16.55
C SER A 64 -14.69 1.13 16.56
N PRO A 65 -15.40 1.24 17.70
CA PRO A 65 -16.35 2.33 17.91
C PRO A 65 -15.60 3.67 17.88
N CYS A 66 -15.90 4.48 16.88
CA CYS A 66 -15.31 5.79 16.64
C CYS A 66 -16.40 6.77 16.22
N THR A 67 -16.22 8.03 16.59
CA THR A 67 -17.19 9.11 16.35
C THR A 67 -16.76 10.06 15.24
N ASN A 68 -15.45 10.19 15.01
CA ASN A 68 -14.88 11.05 13.99
C ASN A 68 -13.67 10.39 13.33
N ASN A 69 -13.48 10.62 12.03
CA ASN A 69 -12.40 10.10 11.19
C ASN A 69 -12.09 8.60 11.44
N CYS A 70 -13.14 7.79 11.43
CA CYS A 70 -13.06 6.36 11.64
C CYS A 70 -12.10 5.66 10.67
N THR A 71 -11.31 4.72 11.19
CA THR A 71 -10.56 3.77 10.36
C THR A 71 -11.48 2.63 9.93
N TYR A 72 -11.51 2.41 8.62
CA TYR A 72 -12.20 1.33 7.97
C TYR A 72 -11.22 0.26 7.53
N VAL A 73 -11.68 -1.00 7.51
CA VAL A 73 -10.94 -2.14 7.01
C VAL A 73 -11.71 -2.78 5.86
N ILE A 74 -10.96 -3.10 4.81
CA ILE A 74 -11.37 -3.98 3.73
C ILE A 74 -10.48 -5.21 3.77
N VAL A 75 -11.09 -6.39 3.82
CA VAL A 75 -10.40 -7.67 3.68
C VAL A 75 -10.57 -8.15 2.24
N TYR A 76 -9.47 -8.34 1.53
CA TYR A 76 -9.44 -8.76 0.13
C TYR A 76 -8.40 -9.88 -0.09
N ASP A 77 -8.38 -10.48 -1.28
CA ASP A 77 -7.43 -11.54 -1.70
C ASP A 77 -6.93 -12.47 -0.57
N ASN A 78 -7.81 -13.37 -0.10
CA ASN A 78 -7.49 -14.38 0.92
C ASN A 78 -6.90 -13.86 2.24
N GLY A 79 -7.25 -12.64 2.65
CA GLY A 79 -6.93 -12.10 3.99
C GLY A 79 -6.00 -10.90 3.99
N LYS A 80 -5.64 -10.37 2.81
CA LYS A 80 -4.96 -9.07 2.72
C LYS A 80 -5.88 -7.96 3.22
N LEU A 81 -5.29 -6.96 3.86
CA LEU A 81 -6.01 -5.88 4.50
C LEU A 81 -5.66 -4.56 3.83
N LEU A 82 -6.69 -3.75 3.60
CA LEU A 82 -6.57 -2.33 3.28
C LEU A 82 -7.23 -1.58 4.43
N ARG A 83 -6.50 -0.71 5.12
CA ARG A 83 -7.10 0.19 6.12
C ARG A 83 -7.14 1.59 5.56
N PHE A 84 -8.19 2.34 5.85
CA PHE A 84 -8.27 3.71 5.36
C PHE A 84 -9.14 4.60 6.25
N ASN A 85 -8.89 5.90 6.19
CA ASN A 85 -9.68 6.94 6.84
C ASN A 85 -9.61 8.22 5.99
N SER A 86 -10.01 9.39 6.47
CA SER A 86 -9.98 10.62 5.67
C SER A 86 -8.56 11.14 5.37
N GLY A 87 -7.53 10.64 6.06
CA GLY A 87 -6.14 11.06 5.88
C GLY A 87 -5.35 10.22 4.89
N GLY A 88 -5.76 8.99 4.62
CA GLY A 88 -5.05 8.11 3.69
C GLY A 88 -5.37 6.63 3.86
N VAL A 89 -4.51 5.82 3.25
CA VAL A 89 -4.62 4.37 3.16
C VAL A 89 -3.38 3.71 3.73
N GLU A 90 -3.58 2.66 4.52
CA GLU A 90 -2.57 1.71 4.93
C GLU A 90 -2.66 0.48 3.99
N TYR A 91 -1.61 0.26 3.21
CA TYR A 91 -1.49 -0.85 2.28
C TYR A 91 -0.37 -1.80 2.72
N ASP A 92 -0.71 -3.08 2.89
CA ASP A 92 0.26 -4.15 3.17
C ASP A 92 0.71 -4.79 1.85
N HIS A 93 2.01 -4.73 1.59
CA HIS A 93 2.65 -5.49 0.52
C HIS A 93 3.75 -6.37 1.10
N SER A 94 3.53 -7.69 1.05
CA SER A 94 4.49 -8.70 1.50
C SER A 94 4.97 -8.50 2.95
N GLY A 95 4.08 -8.03 3.84
CA GLY A 95 4.37 -7.79 5.25
C GLY A 95 4.94 -6.40 5.56
N GLN A 96 5.20 -5.58 4.53
CA GLN A 96 5.61 -4.20 4.70
C GLN A 96 4.40 -3.27 4.56
N ILE A 97 4.22 -2.39 5.54
CA ILE A 97 3.11 -1.45 5.60
C ILE A 97 3.51 -0.11 4.97
N TYR A 98 2.69 0.36 4.04
CA TYR A 98 2.83 1.65 3.36
C TYR A 98 1.66 2.56 3.72
N ASN A 99 1.97 3.73 4.27
CA ASN A 99 0.98 4.78 4.55
C ASN A 99 0.94 5.76 3.37
N ILE A 100 -0.17 5.78 2.66
CA ILE A 100 -0.32 6.48 1.38
C ILE A 100 -1.37 7.58 1.55
N GLY A 101 -0.98 8.83 1.32
CA GLY A 101 -1.91 9.94 1.28
C GLY A 101 -2.77 9.93 0.02
N TYR A 102 -3.94 10.57 0.08
CA TYR A 102 -4.74 10.79 -1.11
C TYR A 102 -4.16 11.93 -1.93
N PHE A 103 -3.98 11.71 -3.24
CA PHE A 103 -3.66 12.79 -4.17
C PHE A 103 -4.93 13.51 -4.64
N HIS A 104 -6.09 12.86 -4.49
CA HIS A 104 -7.38 13.41 -4.89
C HIS A 104 -8.49 12.88 -3.99
N THR A 105 -9.33 13.79 -3.51
CA THR A 105 -10.49 13.49 -2.69
C THR A 105 -11.69 14.27 -3.24
N GLU A 106 -12.75 13.57 -3.59
CA GLU A 106 -14.06 14.16 -3.87
C GLU A 106 -15.01 13.78 -2.74
N PHE A 107 -15.56 14.78 -2.08
CA PHE A 107 -16.67 14.63 -1.14
C PHE A 107 -17.80 15.55 -1.61
N ASP A 108 -19.05 15.14 -1.47
CA ASP A 108 -20.16 16.11 -1.48
C ASP A 108 -20.09 16.93 -0.18
N GLU A 109 -19.19 17.92 -0.16
CA GLU A 109 -18.87 18.78 1.00
C GLU A 109 -20.10 19.52 1.54
N LYS A 110 -21.19 19.62 0.75
CA LYS A 110 -22.43 20.28 1.18
C LYS A 110 -23.25 19.42 2.14
N LYS A 111 -22.95 18.12 2.27
CA LYS A 111 -23.77 17.17 3.06
C LYS A 111 -22.99 16.40 4.11
N CYS A 112 -21.67 16.32 4.01
CA CYS A 112 -20.91 15.30 4.73
C CYS A 112 -19.76 15.90 5.56
N THR A 113 -19.64 15.45 6.81
CA THR A 113 -18.53 15.79 7.72
C THR A 113 -17.41 14.75 7.70
N GLY A 114 -17.61 13.61 7.01
CA GLY A 114 -16.63 12.55 6.83
C GLY A 114 -17.19 11.33 6.09
N ILE A 115 -16.34 10.33 5.86
CA ILE A 115 -16.64 9.09 5.09
C ILE A 115 -17.88 8.35 5.63
N GLN A 116 -18.09 8.39 6.95
CA GLN A 116 -19.15 7.65 7.63
C GLN A 116 -20.57 8.10 7.26
N ASP A 117 -20.73 9.39 7.01
CA ASP A 117 -22.01 10.06 6.76
C ASP A 117 -22.10 10.51 5.28
N CYS A 118 -21.25 9.92 4.43
CA CYS A 118 -21.12 10.27 3.03
C CYS A 118 -21.60 9.15 2.13
N ASP A 119 -22.66 9.45 1.36
CA ASP A 119 -23.23 8.56 0.37
C ASP A 119 -22.58 8.71 -1.00
N ASP A 120 -21.77 9.75 -1.20
CA ASP A 120 -21.06 10.01 -2.45
C ASP A 120 -19.65 10.58 -2.20
N PHE A 121 -18.64 9.74 -2.38
CA PHE A 121 -17.25 10.14 -2.25
C PHE A 121 -16.33 9.33 -3.16
N MET A 122 -15.16 9.90 -3.45
CA MET A 122 -14.08 9.22 -4.16
C MET A 122 -12.73 9.60 -3.55
N LEU A 123 -11.96 8.60 -3.11
CA LEU A 123 -10.63 8.78 -2.53
C LEU A 123 -9.61 8.06 -3.42
N LYS A 124 -8.71 8.82 -4.07
CA LYS A 124 -7.69 8.25 -4.96
C LYS A 124 -6.31 8.41 -4.36
N PHE A 125 -5.52 7.34 -4.42
CA PHE A 125 -4.19 7.28 -3.85
C PHE A 125 -3.20 6.67 -4.87
N GLU A 126 -1.95 7.11 -4.77
CA GLU A 126 -0.87 6.64 -5.63
C GLU A 126 0.45 6.78 -4.86
N THR A 127 1.33 5.79 -4.97
CA THR A 127 2.73 5.93 -4.54
C THR A 127 3.63 5.00 -5.32
N THR A 128 4.91 5.33 -5.32
CA THR A 128 6.00 4.43 -5.69
C THR A 128 6.69 3.95 -4.41
N PHE A 129 7.06 2.68 -4.35
CA PHE A 129 7.84 2.12 -3.24
C PHE A 129 8.84 1.08 -3.73
N SER A 130 9.82 0.76 -2.89
CA SER A 130 10.86 -0.23 -3.21
C SER A 130 10.79 -1.40 -2.24
N THR A 131 10.89 -2.62 -2.77
CA THR A 131 11.05 -3.84 -1.97
C THR A 131 12.48 -4.34 -2.07
N LEU A 132 13.04 -4.77 -0.94
CA LEU A 132 14.35 -5.43 -0.92
C LEU A 132 14.13 -6.92 -1.16
N ASN A 133 14.75 -7.44 -2.22
CA ASN A 133 14.80 -8.87 -2.45
C ASN A 133 16.13 -9.39 -1.89
N GLU A 134 16.06 -10.13 -0.78
CA GLU A 134 17.17 -10.97 -0.31
C GLU A 134 17.10 -12.31 -1.05
N LYS A 135 18.22 -12.78 -1.59
CA LYS A 135 18.32 -14.03 -2.36
C LYS A 135 19.28 -15.01 -1.69
#